data_AF-A0A075B4U9-F1
#
_entry.id   AF-A0A075B4U9-F1
#
_cell.length_a   1.000
_cell.length_b   1.000
_cell.length_c   1.000
_cell.angle_alpha   90.00
_cell.angle_beta   90.00
_cell.angle_gamma   90.00
#
_symmetry.space_group_name_H-M   'P 1'
#
loop_
_entity.id
_entity.type
_entity.pdbx_description
1 polymer ?
#
loop_
_entity_poly.entity_id
_entity_poly.type
_entity_poly.pdbx_seq_one_letter_code
_entity_poly.pdbx_strand_id
1 'polypeptide(L)'
;MYSNYLVWYNSDICKGIKLMYPQIVLHAICRESESYLYCQVETDSVVSESGENLMSFNNEDDDNASMIELHFVPITPANVDQMFVAMSECSALHPNVEEGEEEEGESTLFTEELLRQLEDSKKNDEEAGK
;
A
#
# COMPACT_ATOMS: atom_id res chain seq x y z
N MET A 1 18.84 0.53 9.53
CA MET A 1 18.07 1.52 10.31
C MET A 1 16.92 1.91 9.42
N TYR A 2 15.73 1.38 9.69
CA TYR A 2 14.55 1.63 8.85
C TYR A 2 13.93 2.96 9.25
N SER A 3 13.42 3.71 8.27
CA SER A 3 12.83 5.03 8.49
C SER A 3 11.32 4.90 8.57
N ASN A 4 10.70 5.52 9.58
CA ASN A 4 9.24 5.59 9.68
C ASN A 4 8.62 6.58 8.68
N TYR A 5 9.47 7.35 7.99
CA TYR A 5 9.03 8.43 7.12
C TYR A 5 9.67 8.32 5.74
N LEU A 6 8.86 8.60 4.72
CA LEU A 6 9.31 9.00 3.40
C LEU A 6 9.48 10.52 3.40
N VAL A 7 10.69 10.98 3.07
CA VAL A 7 11.00 12.41 2.98
C VAL A 7 11.46 12.72 1.58
N TRP A 8 10.80 13.70 0.95
CA TRP A 8 11.24 14.26 -0.31
C TRP A 8 11.57 15.73 -0.12
N TYR A 9 12.77 16.12 -0.50
CA TYR A 9 13.30 17.46 -0.29
C TYR A 9 13.83 18.04 -1.59
N ASN A 10 13.44 19.27 -1.87
CA ASN A 10 13.95 20.07 -2.96
C ASN A 10 14.90 21.14 -2.39
N SER A 11 16.18 21.04 -2.76
CA SER A 11 17.23 21.96 -2.33
C SER A 11 17.12 23.36 -2.90
N ASP A 12 16.54 23.51 -4.10
CA ASP A 12 16.49 24.79 -4.81
C ASP A 12 15.46 25.74 -4.16
N ILE A 13 14.33 25.18 -3.73
CA ILE A 13 13.27 25.93 -3.04
C ILE A 13 13.31 25.78 -1.51
N CYS A 14 14.28 25.04 -0.97
CA CYS A 14 14.43 24.72 0.45
C CYS A 14 13.15 24.21 1.12
N LYS A 15 12.35 23.42 0.38
CA LYS A 15 11.07 22.87 0.84
C LYS A 15 10.98 21.40 0.50
N GLY A 16 10.14 20.70 1.25
CA GLY A 16 9.93 19.27 1.05
C GLY A 16 8.62 18.81 1.67
N ILE A 17 8.35 17.53 1.47
CA ILE A 17 7.24 16.81 2.08
C ILE A 17 7.79 15.68 2.95
N LYS A 18 7.07 15.38 4.02
CA LYS A 18 7.33 14.27 4.93
C LYS A 18 6.04 13.49 5.11
N LEU A 19 6.08 12.21 4.81
CA LEU A 19 4.95 11.29 4.88
C LEU A 19 5.30 10.13 5.80
N MET A 20 4.36 9.68 6.62
CA MET A 20 4.53 8.43 7.38
C MET A 20 4.16 7.25 6.49
N TYR A 21 4.87 6.13 6.61
CA TYR A 21 4.58 4.94 5.81
C TYR A 21 3.12 4.44 5.91
N PRO A 22 2.46 4.44 7.08
CA PRO A 22 1.06 4.04 7.17
C PRO A 22 0.08 4.90 6.35
N GLN A 23 0.47 6.12 5.97
CA GLN A 23 -0.38 7.00 5.15
C GLN A 23 -0.30 6.65 3.66
N ILE A 24 0.71 5.87 3.25
CA ILE A 24 0.90 5.46 1.87
C ILE A 24 0.03 4.21 1.65
N VAL A 25 -1.10 4.40 0.98
CA VAL A 25 -2.08 3.35 0.67
C VAL A 25 -1.48 2.35 -0.31
N LEU A 26 -0.81 2.84 -1.36
CA LEU A 26 -0.13 1.98 -2.32
C LEU A 26 1.07 2.70 -2.95
N HIS A 27 2.07 1.91 -3.35
CA HIS A 27 3.18 2.37 -4.19
C HIS A 27 3.42 1.39 -5.34
N ALA A 28 3.69 1.91 -6.54
CA ALA A 28 3.89 1.12 -7.75
C ALA A 28 4.91 1.77 -8.69
N ILE A 29 5.51 0.97 -9.58
CA ILE A 29 6.39 1.49 -10.63
C ILE A 29 5.58 1.65 -11.91
N CYS A 30 5.53 2.88 -12.43
CA CYS A 30 5.02 3.13 -13.78
C CYS A 30 6.17 3.12 -14.78
N ARG A 31 6.00 2.39 -15.89
CA ARG A 31 6.99 2.25 -16.97
C ARG A 31 6.34 2.58 -18.32
N GLU A 32 5.97 3.84 -18.47
CA GLU A 32 5.49 4.37 -19.75
C GLU A 32 6.63 5.08 -20.48
N SER A 33 6.45 6.37 -20.85
CA SER A 33 7.46 7.16 -21.53
C SER A 33 8.61 7.58 -20.60
N GLU A 34 8.28 7.85 -19.34
CA GLU A 34 9.24 8.08 -18.26
C GLU A 34 8.94 7.10 -17.13
N SER A 35 9.99 6.51 -16.54
CA SER A 35 9.81 5.61 -15.41
C SER A 35 9.74 6.41 -14.11
N TYR A 36 8.67 6.24 -13.35
CA TYR A 36 8.46 6.94 -12.08
C TYR A 36 7.83 6.02 -11.04
N LEU A 37 7.96 6.41 -9.78
CA LEU A 37 7.31 5.75 -8.66
C LEU A 37 5.98 6.45 -8.37
N TYR A 38 4.89 5.74 -8.55
CA TYR A 38 3.53 6.16 -8.21
C TYR A 38 3.28 5.86 -6.73
N CYS A 39 2.63 6.78 -6.02
CA CYS A 39 2.16 6.60 -4.65
C CYS A 39 0.78 7.20 -4.48
N GLN A 40 -0.13 6.47 -3.85
CA GLN A 40 -1.41 6.98 -3.38
C GLN A 40 -1.33 7.17 -1.86
N VAL A 41 -1.74 8.33 -1.37
CA VAL A 41 -1.61 8.72 0.03
C VAL A 41 -2.94 9.23 0.56
N GLU A 42 -3.31 8.80 1.75
CA GLU A 42 -4.51 9.26 2.43
C GLU A 42 -4.26 10.61 3.13
N THR A 43 -5.07 11.62 2.82
CA THR A 43 -4.88 13.00 3.31
C THR A 43 -5.55 13.31 4.63
N ASP A 44 -6.48 12.47 5.09
CA ASP A 44 -7.13 12.64 6.40
C ASP A 44 -6.11 12.61 7.56
N SER A 45 -4.88 12.12 7.28
CA SER A 45 -3.74 12.10 8.19
C SER A 45 -2.60 13.08 7.85
N VAL A 46 -2.64 13.82 6.73
CA VAL A 46 -1.53 14.69 6.28
C VAL A 46 -1.66 16.08 6.90
N VAL A 47 -1.07 16.24 8.09
CA VAL A 47 -1.02 17.54 8.77
C VAL A 47 0.19 18.34 8.28
N SER A 48 -0.04 19.40 7.51
CA SER A 48 0.99 20.41 7.23
C SER A 48 1.24 21.25 8.49
N GLU A 49 2.50 21.48 8.84
CA GLU A 49 2.92 22.30 9.99
C GLU A 49 2.43 23.77 9.91
N SER A 50 1.92 24.18 8.76
CA SER A 50 1.38 25.53 8.52
C SER A 50 -0.12 25.69 8.80
N GLY A 51 -0.86 24.61 9.13
CA GLY A 51 -2.32 24.67 9.31
C GLY A 51 -3.10 25.02 8.03
N GLU A 52 -2.40 25.21 6.92
CA GLU A 52 -2.94 25.39 5.59
C GLU A 52 -2.98 24.02 4.93
N ASN A 53 -4.18 23.58 4.52
CA ASN A 53 -4.37 22.39 3.72
C ASN A 53 -3.71 22.64 2.35
N LEU A 54 -2.39 22.39 2.26
CA LEU A 54 -1.56 22.72 1.10
C LEU A 54 -1.97 21.93 -0.15
N MET A 55 -2.84 20.93 0.00
CA MET A 55 -3.22 20.01 -1.06
C MET A 55 -4.75 19.85 -1.15
N SER A 56 -5.48 20.97 -1.23
CA SER A 56 -6.85 20.95 -1.76
C SER A 56 -6.80 20.75 -3.28
N PHE A 57 -6.45 19.53 -3.73
CA PHE A 57 -6.69 19.11 -5.10
C PHE A 57 -8.18 18.76 -5.19
N ASN A 58 -8.94 19.59 -5.91
CA ASN A 58 -10.38 19.42 -6.15
C ASN A 58 -10.68 18.03 -6.75
N ASN A 59 -11.04 17.06 -5.91
CA ASN A 59 -11.91 15.97 -6.30
C ASN A 59 -13.26 16.23 -5.62
N GLU A 60 -14.13 16.97 -6.31
CA GLU A 60 -15.49 17.30 -5.90
C GLU A 60 -16.46 16.12 -6.11
N ASP A 61 -16.05 14.88 -5.87
CA ASP A 61 -16.98 13.76 -5.87
C ASP A 61 -16.52 12.65 -4.92
N ASP A 62 -17.49 12.25 -4.10
CA ASP A 62 -17.62 10.97 -3.42
C ASP A 62 -17.12 10.88 -1.97
N ASP A 63 -17.95 10.23 -1.15
CA ASP A 63 -17.86 9.99 0.30
C ASP A 63 -16.66 9.11 0.73
N ASN A 64 -15.54 9.17 -0.01
CA ASN A 64 -14.31 8.42 0.26
C ASN A 64 -13.25 9.35 0.86
N ALA A 65 -12.48 8.84 1.83
CA ALA A 65 -11.32 9.51 2.42
C ALA A 65 -10.53 10.28 1.35
N SER A 66 -10.20 11.54 1.61
CA SER A 66 -9.55 12.37 0.60
C SER A 66 -8.17 11.79 0.28
N MET A 67 -7.96 11.25 -0.91
CA MET A 67 -6.69 10.65 -1.33
C MET A 67 -5.94 11.57 -2.30
N ILE A 68 -4.61 11.60 -2.19
CA ILE A 68 -3.72 12.28 -3.13
C ILE A 68 -2.85 11.28 -3.89
N GLU A 69 -2.56 11.61 -5.13
CA GLU A 69 -1.64 10.86 -5.98
C GLU A 69 -0.31 11.61 -6.10
N LEU A 70 0.79 10.90 -5.94
CA LEU A 70 2.15 11.43 -6.01
C LEU A 70 2.97 10.63 -7.02
N HIS A 71 3.66 11.32 -7.92
CA HIS A 71 4.59 10.73 -8.88
C HIS A 71 6.02 11.20 -8.60
N PHE A 72 6.90 10.29 -8.21
CA PHE A 72 8.31 10.57 -8.01
C PHE A 72 9.10 10.18 -9.26
N VAL A 73 9.54 11.19 -10.01
CA VAL A 73 10.34 11.02 -11.24
C VAL A 73 11.83 11.11 -10.88
N PRO A 74 12.59 10.00 -10.91
CA PRO A 74 14.03 10.06 -10.70
C PRO A 74 14.74 10.66 -11.91
N ILE A 75 15.84 11.37 -11.67
CA ILE A 75 16.72 11.88 -12.75
C ILE A 75 17.27 10.72 -13.61
N THR A 76 17.51 9.57 -12.98
CA THR A 76 17.98 8.36 -13.66
C THR A 76 16.90 7.27 -13.55
N PRO A 77 16.30 6.83 -14.67
CA PRO A 77 15.20 5.84 -14.67
C PRO A 77 15.54 4.52 -13.96
N ALA A 78 16.80 4.09 -14.02
CA ALA A 78 17.28 2.85 -13.38
C ALA A 78 17.19 2.89 -11.84
N ASN A 79 17.07 4.08 -11.23
CA ASN A 79 16.95 4.21 -9.78
C ASN A 79 15.53 3.93 -9.28
N VAL A 80 14.53 3.88 -10.16
CA VAL A 80 13.13 3.67 -9.75
C VAL A 80 12.94 2.31 -9.07
N ASP A 81 13.66 1.28 -9.54
CA ASP A 81 13.60 -0.06 -8.95
C ASP A 81 14.18 -0.08 -7.54
N GLN A 82 15.29 0.63 -7.32
CA GLN A 82 15.91 0.75 -5.99
C GLN A 82 15.00 1.52 -5.02
N MET A 83 14.35 2.59 -5.49
CA MET A 83 13.38 3.34 -4.70
C MET A 83 12.19 2.46 -4.30
N PHE A 84 11.65 1.69 -5.24
CA PHE A 84 10.55 0.76 -4.99
C PHE A 84 10.91 -0.32 -3.97
N VAL A 85 12.09 -0.93 -4.08
CA VAL A 85 12.55 -1.94 -3.12
C VAL A 85 12.67 -1.33 -1.72
N ALA A 86 13.33 -0.19 -1.59
CA ALA A 86 13.50 0.48 -0.30
C ALA A 86 12.15 0.87 0.35
N MET A 87 11.20 1.38 -0.45
CA MET A 87 9.86 1.69 0.06
C MET A 87 9.09 0.43 0.45
N SER A 88 9.17 -0.63 -0.35
CA SER A 88 8.50 -1.90 -0.04
C SER A 88 9.01 -2.52 1.27
N GLU A 89 10.32 -2.47 1.51
CA GLU A 89 10.91 -2.93 2.77
C GLU A 89 10.43 -2.10 3.97
N CYS A 90 10.28 -0.78 3.80
CA CYS A 90 9.79 0.08 4.87
C CYS A 90 8.29 -0.10 5.12
N SER A 91 7.46 -0.19 4.07
CA SER A 91 6.03 -0.45 4.18
C SER A 91 5.75 -1.78 4.90
N ALA A 92 6.55 -2.82 4.65
CA ALA A 92 6.43 -4.10 5.35
C ALA A 92 6.65 -4.03 6.87
N LEU A 93 7.33 -2.98 7.36
CA LEU A 93 7.58 -2.74 8.79
C LEU A 93 6.55 -1.79 9.43
N HIS A 94 5.66 -1.22 8.63
CA HIS A 94 4.68 -0.22 9.06
C HIS A 94 3.28 -0.58 8.53
N PRO A 95 2.70 -1.73 8.93
CA PRO A 95 1.32 -2.07 8.58
C PRO A 95 0.36 -1.02 9.15
N ASN A 96 -0.73 -0.76 8.43
CA ASN A 96 -1.73 0.19 8.89
C ASN A 96 -2.48 -0.40 10.09
N VAL A 97 -2.67 0.37 11.16
CA VAL A 97 -3.21 -0.15 12.44
C VAL A 97 -4.71 -0.45 12.34
N GLU A 98 -5.43 0.24 11.44
CA GLU A 98 -6.86 0.00 11.21
C GLU A 98 -7.16 -1.36 10.57
N GLU A 99 -6.20 -1.98 9.90
CA GLU A 99 -6.34 -3.36 9.39
C GLU A 99 -6.10 -4.43 10.49
N GLY A 100 -5.74 -4.00 11.72
CA GLY A 100 -5.33 -4.89 12.81
C GLY A 100 -6.34 -5.11 13.93
N GLU A 101 -7.51 -4.46 13.93
CA GLU A 101 -8.52 -4.62 14.99
C GLU A 101 -9.72 -5.50 14.61
N GLU A 102 -9.77 -6.06 13.40
CA GLU A 102 -10.81 -7.03 13.00
C GLU A 102 -10.21 -8.21 12.21
N GLU A 103 -9.64 -9.19 12.92
CA GLU A 103 -9.72 -10.65 12.64
C GLU A 103 -8.62 -11.44 13.39
N GLU A 104 -8.80 -11.67 14.69
CA GLU A 104 -8.53 -13.01 15.22
C GLU A 104 -9.59 -13.96 14.62
N GLY A 105 -9.42 -14.35 13.35
CA GLY A 105 -10.46 -15.07 12.64
C GLY A 105 -10.03 -15.59 11.29
N GLU A 106 -9.36 -16.74 11.29
CA GLU A 106 -9.38 -17.66 10.14
C GLU A 106 -8.73 -17.20 8.83
N SER A 107 -7.40 -17.10 8.84
CA SER A 107 -6.61 -17.59 7.70
C SER A 107 -6.85 -19.10 7.54
N THR A 108 -7.96 -19.46 6.89
CA THR A 108 -8.22 -20.81 6.39
C THR A 108 -7.28 -21.06 5.22
N LEU A 109 -6.00 -21.27 5.56
CA LEU A 109 -5.08 -22.03 4.74
C LEU A 109 -5.81 -23.30 4.31
N PHE A 110 -5.99 -23.46 2.99
CA PHE A 110 -6.36 -24.72 2.37
C PHE A 110 -5.28 -25.76 2.72
N THR A 111 -5.39 -26.38 3.88
CA THR A 111 -4.52 -27.45 4.32
C THR A 111 -4.88 -28.71 3.56
N GLU A 112 -3.88 -29.52 3.20
CA GLU A 112 -4.09 -30.81 2.50
C GLU A 112 -5.05 -31.74 3.25
N GLU A 113 -5.22 -31.53 4.55
CA GLU A 113 -6.16 -32.27 5.40
C GLU A 113 -7.63 -32.02 4.98
N LEU A 114 -8.00 -30.78 4.63
CA LEU A 114 -9.36 -30.46 4.19
C LEU A 114 -9.64 -31.00 2.77
N LEU A 115 -8.61 -31.05 1.91
CA LEU A 115 -8.68 -31.69 0.59
C LEU A 115 -8.92 -33.20 0.71
N ARG A 116 -8.22 -33.89 1.62
CA ARG A 116 -8.48 -35.32 1.88
C ARG A 116 -9.89 -35.57 2.40
N GLN A 117 -10.40 -34.72 3.30
CA GLN A 117 -11.77 -34.87 3.82
C GLN A 117 -12.83 -34.66 2.72
N LEU A 118 -12.57 -33.81 1.73
CA LEU A 118 -13.46 -33.63 0.57
C LEU A 118 -13.38 -34.80 -0.42
N GLU A 119 -12.20 -35.41 -0.59
CA GLU A 119 -12.03 -36.61 -1.41
C GLU A 119 -12.69 -37.84 -0.78
N ASP A 120 -12.59 -37.98 0.55
CA ASP A 120 -13.21 -39.07 1.29
C ASP A 120 -14.74 -38.95 1.35
N SER A 121 -15.29 -37.73 1.38
CA SER A 121 -16.75 -37.53 1.32
C SER A 121 -17.34 -37.86 -0.05
N LYS A 122 -16.65 -37.55 -1.15
CA LYS A 122 -17.08 -37.95 -2.51
C LYS A 122 -17.07 -39.46 -2.73
N LYS A 123 -16.18 -40.19 -2.05
CA LYS A 123 -16.06 -41.65 -2.20
C LYS A 123 -17.19 -42.42 -1.52
N ASN A 124 -17.73 -41.87 -0.44
CA ASN A 124 -18.84 -42.49 0.30
C ASN A 124 -20.21 -42.32 -0.39
N ASP A 125 -20.38 -41.32 -1.24
CA ASP A 125 -21.61 -41.12 -2.00
C ASP A 125 -21.74 -42.06 -3.22
N GLU A 126 -20.62 -42.56 -3.76
CA GLU A 126 -20.64 -43.56 -4.85
C GLU A 126 -20.98 -44.98 -4.36
N GLU A 127 -20.70 -45.32 -3.09
CA GLU A 127 -21.01 -46.66 -2.53
C GLU A 127 -22.44 -46.78 -1.97
N ALA A 128 -23.12 -45.67 -1.65
CA ALA A 128 -24.51 -45.70 -1.18
C ALA A 128 -25.55 -45.75 -2.34
N GLY A 129 -25.09 -45.66 -3.59
CA GLY A 129 -25.92 -45.46 -4.78
C GLY A 129 -26.03 -46.62 -5.77
N LYS A 130 -25.57 -47.85 -5.45
CA LYS A 130 -25.82 -49.03 -6.31
C LYS A 130 -25.71 -50.38 -5.61
#